data_AF-A0A971U3P4-F1
#
_entry.id   AF-A0A971U3P4-F1
#
_cell.length_a   1.000
_cell.length_b   1.000
_cell.length_c   1.000
_cell.angle_alpha   90.00
_cell.angle_beta   90.00
_cell.angle_gamma   90.00
#
_symmetry.space_group_name_H-M   'P 1'
#
loop_
_entity.id
_entity.type
_entity.pdbx_description
1 polymer ?
#
loop_
_entity_poly.entity_id
_entity_poly.type
_entity_poly.pdbx_seq_one_letter_code
_entity_poly.pdbx_strand_id
1 'polypeptide(L)' 'MRGQVVAVSLSERRGVSKHPVEAIELRADWGVVGDAHAGPWHRQVALLAWEDVLEAQARGLKVGAGSFAENLATRG' A
#
# COMPACT_ATOMS: atom_id res chain seq x y z
N MET A 1 21.77 0.90 2.39
CA MET A 1 20.59 0.58 3.22
C MET A 1 19.87 -0.62 2.61
N ARG A 2 19.17 -1.43 3.43
CA ARG A 2 18.33 -2.55 2.98
C ARG A 2 16.93 -2.33 3.57
N GLY A 3 15.92 -2.28 2.71
CA GLY A 3 14.52 -2.27 3.12
C GLY A 3 13.84 -3.59 2.78
N GLN A 4 12.77 -3.93 3.50
CA GLN A 4 11.95 -5.11 3.25
C GLN A 4 10.53 -4.69 2.94
N VAL A 5 9.93 -5.25 1.89
CA VAL A 5 8.48 -5.18 1.68
C VAL A 5 7.82 -6.19 2.63
N VAL A 6 7.00 -5.70 3.55
CA VAL A 6 6.31 -6.52 4.57
C VAL A 6 4.95 -6.98 4.06
N ALA A 7 4.27 -6.13 3.29
CA ALA A 7 2.98 -6.43 2.70
C ALA A 7 2.76 -5.61 1.43
N VAL A 8 1.90 -6.14 0.56
CA VAL A 8 1.39 -5.45 -0.61
C VAL A 8 -0.14 -5.44 -0.60
N SER A 9 -0.73 -4.34 -1.04
CA SER A 9 -2.18 -4.12 -0.97
C SER A 9 -2.71 -3.37 -2.20
N LEU A 10 -3.97 -3.62 -2.56
CA LEU A 10 -4.68 -2.86 -3.60
C LEU A 10 -6.17 -2.74 -3.29
N SER A 11 -6.87 -1.87 -4.03
CA SER A 11 -8.33 -1.88 -4.10
C SER A 11 -8.76 -1.63 -5.52
N GLU A 12 -9.78 -2.35 -5.98
CA GLU A 12 -10.29 -2.27 -7.35
C GLU A 12 -11.23 -1.07 -7.55
N ARG A 13 -11.68 -0.45 -6.44
CA ARG A 13 -12.64 0.66 -6.44
C ARG A 13 -12.17 1.82 -5.55
N ARG A 14 -12.38 3.05 -6.02
CA ARG A 14 -12.08 4.27 -5.24
C ARG A 14 -13.02 4.38 -4.04
N GLY A 15 -12.52 4.99 -2.97
CA GLY A 15 -13.28 5.19 -1.73
C GLY A 15 -13.40 3.94 -0.84
N VAL A 16 -12.77 2.82 -1.23
CA VAL A 16 -12.65 1.60 -0.42
C VAL A 16 -11.20 1.45 0.02
N SER A 17 -11.00 1.05 1.28
CA SER A 17 -9.67 0.72 1.80
C SER A 17 -9.03 -0.39 0.99
N LYS A 18 -7.70 -0.33 0.83
CA LYS A 18 -6.95 -1.40 0.18
C LYS A 18 -6.94 -2.64 1.07
N HIS A 19 -6.97 -3.80 0.46
CA HIS A 19 -6.85 -5.07 1.16
C HIS A 19 -5.48 -5.72 0.84
N PRO A 20 -4.89 -6.47 1.78
CA PRO A 20 -3.65 -7.19 1.53
C PRO A 20 -3.85 -8.26 0.45
N VAL A 21 -2.85 -8.42 -0.42
CA VAL A 21 -2.80 -9.46 -1.46
C VAL A 21 -1.45 -10.17 -1.44
N GLU A 22 -1.38 -11.36 -2.03
CA GLU A 22 -0.13 -12.14 -2.07
C GLU A 22 0.96 -11.47 -2.92
N ALA A 23 0.55 -10.85 -4.03
CA ALA A 23 1.44 -10.18 -4.95
C ALA A 23 0.72 -9.03 -5.67
N ILE A 24 1.50 -8.08 -6.17
CA ILE A 24 1.05 -7.02 -7.07
C ILE A 24 1.95 -6.97 -8.30
N GLU A 25 1.39 -6.54 -9.44
CA GLU A 25 2.16 -6.23 -10.64
C GLU A 25 2.37 -4.72 -10.74
N LEU A 26 3.63 -4.31 -10.86
CA LEU A 26 4.00 -2.92 -11.14
C LEU A 26 4.24 -2.75 -12.64
N ARG A 27 3.41 -1.90 -13.27
CA ARG A 27 3.59 -1.51 -14.67
C ARG A 27 4.13 -0.10 -14.77
N ALA A 28 5.22 0.06 -15.52
CA ALA A 28 5.82 1.36 -15.80
C ALA A 28 4.78 2.33 -16.37
N ASP A 29 4.86 3.59 -15.96
CA ASP A 29 3.96 4.69 -16.35
C ASP A 29 2.47 4.45 -16.07
N TRP A 30 2.14 3.49 -15.20
CA TRP A 30 0.77 3.11 -14.86
C TRP A 30 0.55 2.88 -13.37
N GLY A 31 1.48 2.24 -12.67
CA GLY A 31 1.35 1.86 -11.26
C GLY A 31 0.90 0.42 -11.05
N VAL A 32 0.17 0.18 -9.97
CA VAL A 32 -0.29 -1.17 -9.58
C VAL A 32 -1.44 -1.64 -10.48
N VAL A 33 -1.22 -2.70 -11.26
CA VAL A 33 -2.26 -3.26 -12.14
C VAL A 33 -3.46 -3.72 -11.29
N GLY A 34 -4.66 -3.30 -11.70
CA GLY A 34 -5.91 -3.60 -10.97
C GLY A 34 -6.27 -2.62 -9.86
N ASP A 35 -5.36 -1.73 -9.46
CA ASP A 35 -5.67 -0.72 -8.45
C ASP A 35 -6.53 0.42 -9.01
N ALA A 36 -7.45 0.93 -8.19
CA ALA A 36 -8.39 2.00 -8.52
C ALA A 36 -7.72 3.34 -8.85
N HIS A 37 -6.45 3.48 -8.48
CA HIS A 37 -5.63 4.66 -8.71
C HIS A 37 -4.59 4.44 -9.82
N ALA A 38 -4.59 3.29 -10.49
CA ALA A 38 -3.68 3.05 -11.59
C ALA A 38 -4.04 3.91 -12.82
N GLY A 39 -3.03 4.36 -13.57
CA GLY A 39 -3.20 5.22 -14.73
C GLY A 39 -1.95 6.04 -15.07
N PRO A 40 -1.97 6.81 -16.18
CA PRO A 40 -0.88 7.70 -16.56
C PRO A 40 -0.94 9.00 -15.75
N TRP A 41 -0.32 8.99 -14.56
CA TRP A 41 -0.20 10.16 -13.69
C TRP A 41 0.99 10.01 -12.72
N HIS A 42 1.25 11.00 -11.88
CA HIS A 42 2.48 11.08 -11.08
C HIS A 42 2.46 10.28 -9.76
N ARG A 43 1.29 9.86 -9.24
CA ARG A 43 1.17 9.11 -7.97
C ARG A 43 0.79 7.64 -8.22
N GLN A 44 1.68 6.91 -8.86
CA GLN A 44 1.40 5.57 -9.37
C GLN A 44 1.43 4.46 -8.29
N VAL A 45 2.25 4.64 -7.26
CA VAL A 45 2.42 3.66 -6.17
C VAL A 45 2.52 4.43 -4.86
N ALA A 46 1.77 4.00 -3.85
CA ALA A 46 1.84 4.54 -2.50
C ALA A 46 2.70 3.63 -1.59
N LEU A 47 3.61 4.23 -0.83
CA LEU A 47 4.52 3.56 0.09
C LEU A 47 4.26 4.09 1.51
N LEU A 48 4.29 3.21 2.50
CA LEU A 48 4.20 3.55 3.92
C LEU A 48 5.21 2.73 4.73
N ALA A 49 5.79 3.35 5.75
CA ALA A 49 6.59 2.63 6.74
C ALA A 49 5.70 1.73 7.59
N TRP A 50 6.11 0.48 7.80
CA TRP A 50 5.40 -0.46 8.66
C TRP A 50 5.38 0.03 10.11
N GLU A 51 6.40 0.78 10.51
CA GLU A 51 6.52 1.47 11.78
C GLU A 51 5.32 2.40 12.04
N ASP A 52 4.81 3.11 11.02
CA ASP A 52 3.65 3.99 11.16
C ASP A 52 2.36 3.19 11.46
N VAL A 53 2.22 2.00 10.86
CA VAL A 53 1.10 1.09 11.14
C VAL A 53 1.17 0.58 12.58
N LEU A 54 2.37 0.17 13.03
CA LEU A 54 2.58 -0.30 14.40
C LEU A 54 2.32 0.81 15.42
N GLU A 55 2.74 2.04 15.13
CA GLU A 55 2.45 3.19 16.00
C GLU A 55 0.94 3.46 16.11
N ALA A 56 0.23 3.43 14.98
CA ALA A 56 -1.22 3.58 14.98
C ALA A 56 -1.92 2.47 15.78
N GLN A 57 -1.47 1.22 15.64
CA GLN A 57 -1.95 0.09 16.45
C GLN A 57 -1.67 0.28 17.94
N ALA A 58 -0.47 0.76 18.29
CA ALA A 58 -0.10 1.06 19.68
C ALA A 58 -0.98 2.17 20.30
N ARG A 59 -1.49 3.09 19.47
CA ARG A 59 -2.48 4.11 19.85
C ARG A 59 -3.92 3.59 19.90
N GLY A 60 -4.14 2.29 19.68
CA GLY A 60 -5.45 1.64 19.77
C GLY A 60 -6.28 1.65 18.49
N LEU A 61 -5.71 2.08 17.35
CA LEU A 61 -6.41 2.04 16.06
C LEU A 61 -6.45 0.60 15.53
N LYS A 62 -7.60 0.20 14.99
CA LYS A 62 -7.76 -1.09 14.29
C LYS A 62 -7.34 -0.94 12.82
N VAL A 63 -6.04 -0.86 12.59
CA VAL A 63 -5.43 -0.69 11.26
C VAL A 63 -4.43 -1.80 10.95
N GLY A 64 -4.17 -2.02 9.66
CA GLY A 64 -3.19 -2.96 9.13
C GLY A 64 -2.77 -2.56 7.73
N ALA A 65 -2.12 -3.47 6.99
CA ALA A 65 -1.71 -3.22 5.62
C ALA A 65 -2.91 -2.82 4.73
N GLY A 66 -2.72 -1.79 3.91
CA GLY A 66 -3.72 -1.16 3.05
C GLY A 66 -4.63 -0.14 3.75
N SER A 67 -4.57 -0.02 5.08
CA SER A 67 -5.47 0.87 5.84
C SER A 67 -5.20 2.35 5.60
N PHE A 68 -3.98 2.71 5.19
CA PHE A 68 -3.58 4.08 4.87
C PHE A 68 -3.53 4.32 3.36
N ALA A 69 -4.20 3.47 2.58
CA ALA A 69 -4.19 3.49 1.12
C ALA A 69 -2.79 3.33 0.50
N GLU A 70 -1.86 2.71 1.22
CA GLU A 70 -0.57 2.29 0.70
C GLU A 70 -0.69 1.04 -0.17
N ASN A 71 0.13 0.97 -1.23
CA ASN A 71 0.30 -0.26 -2.00
C ASN A 71 1.40 -1.14 -1.41
N LEU A 72 2.42 -0.51 -0.83
CA LEU A 72 3.60 -1.17 -0.29
C LEU A 72 3.78 -0.71 1.15
N ALA A 73 3.78 -1.66 2.08
CA ALA A 73 4.24 -1.43 3.44
C ALA A 73 5.69 -1.92 3.54
N THR A 74 6.62 -1.05 3.93
CA THR A 74 8.04 -1.37 4.02
C THR A 74 8.59 -1.21 5.42
N ARG A 75 9.62 -1.98 5.77
CA ARG A 75 10.34 -1.90 7.04
C ARG A 75 11.83 -1.77 6.82
N GLY A 76 12.50 -1.07 7.74
CA GLY A 76 13.97 -0.97 7.83
C GLY A 76 14.53 0.41 7.59
#